data_AF-A0A2D9WRR5-F1
#
_entry.id   AF-A0A2D9WRR5-F1
#
_cell.length_a   1.000
_cell.length_b   1.000
_cell.length_c   1.000
_cell.angle_alpha   90.00
_cell.angle_beta   90.00
_cell.angle_gamma   90.00
#
_symmetry.space_group_name_H-M   'P 1'
#
loop_
_entity.id
_entity.type
_entity.pdbx_description
1 polymer ?
#
loop_
_entity_poly.entity_id
_entity_poly.type
_entity_poly.pdbx_seq_one_letter_code
_entity_poly.pdbx_strand_id
1 'polypeptide(L)'
;MNQNIIAFIIGILVGGLFIYAFINETAHLSEQQNNPHPIGYADNEEEVHVHSDFLVYLDGVRIDLSDDKYQTSNTQTLHKHVHLHDNNDDVIHRHDRGITLGDFFGSLGFTLGSDRITTDTGVTFLNSDTDELMVFVNDERIEDPAEYITQEEDRVLIYFGNKNDNETIQALLLEVTDKSCIYSGTCPKRGTAPPENCGLTCEL
;
A
#
# COMPACT_ATOMS: atom_id res chain seq x y z
N MET A 1 -34.73 -38.20 44.32
CA MET A 1 -33.56 -37.36 43.96
C MET A 1 -33.79 -36.00 44.58
N ASN A 2 -33.04 -35.65 45.63
CA ASN A 2 -33.37 -34.55 46.54
C ASN A 2 -33.31 -33.20 45.81
N GLN A 3 -34.35 -32.37 45.98
CA GLN A 3 -34.44 -31.01 45.40
C GLN A 3 -33.19 -30.15 45.69
N ASN A 4 -32.50 -30.41 46.80
CA ASN A 4 -31.27 -29.73 47.18
C ASN A 4 -30.07 -30.06 46.27
N ILE A 5 -30.03 -31.25 45.65
CA ILE A 5 -28.95 -31.66 44.74
C ILE A 5 -29.13 -31.01 43.37
N ILE A 6 -30.38 -30.85 42.91
CA ILE A 6 -30.72 -30.20 41.64
C ILE A 6 -30.39 -28.71 41.69
N ALA A 7 -30.68 -28.04 42.81
CA ALA A 7 -30.35 -26.63 43.00
C ALA A 7 -28.83 -26.36 43.00
N PHE A 8 -28.03 -27.29 43.54
CA PHE A 8 -26.57 -27.15 43.59
C PHE A 8 -25.91 -27.28 42.21
N ILE A 9 -26.40 -28.20 41.37
CA ILE A 9 -25.88 -28.40 40.00
C ILE A 9 -26.23 -27.21 39.10
N ILE A 10 -27.43 -26.65 39.22
CA ILE A 10 -27.84 -25.45 38.47
C ILE A 10 -27.01 -24.23 38.91
N GLY A 11 -26.73 -24.09 40.20
CA GLY A 11 -25.86 -23.01 40.72
C GLY A 11 -24.44 -23.03 40.15
N ILE A 12 -23.84 -24.22 39.99
CA ILE A 12 -22.50 -24.38 39.39
C ILE A 12 -22.52 -24.08 37.89
N LEU A 13 -23.54 -24.53 37.16
CA LEU A 13 -23.66 -24.27 35.71
C LEU A 13 -23.86 -22.78 35.42
N VAL A 14 -24.74 -22.11 36.16
CA VAL A 14 -25.01 -20.68 35.98
C VAL A 14 -23.82 -19.85 36.45
N GLY A 15 -23.27 -20.13 37.63
CA GLY A 15 -22.08 -19.43 38.14
C GLY A 15 -20.83 -19.62 37.26
N GLY A 16 -20.61 -20.82 36.74
CA GLY A 16 -19.50 -21.12 35.83
C GLY A 16 -19.64 -20.41 34.47
N LEU A 17 -20.86 -20.29 33.93
CA LEU A 17 -21.12 -19.56 32.68
C LEU A 17 -20.89 -18.05 32.85
N PHE A 18 -21.32 -17.48 33.97
CA PHE A 18 -21.10 -16.06 34.27
C PHE A 18 -19.63 -15.74 34.53
N ILE A 19 -18.89 -16.61 35.23
CA ILE A 19 -17.44 -16.43 35.44
C ILE A 19 -16.68 -16.58 34.11
N TYR A 20 -17.03 -17.55 33.26
CA TYR A 20 -16.43 -17.70 31.93
C TYR A 20 -16.69 -16.48 31.02
N ALA A 21 -17.91 -15.94 31.03
CA ALA A 21 -18.25 -14.72 30.29
C ALA A 21 -17.47 -13.49 30.80
N PHE A 22 -17.36 -13.32 32.14
CA PHE A 22 -16.60 -12.21 32.73
C PHE A 22 -15.07 -12.34 32.52
N ILE A 23 -14.51 -13.55 32.47
CA ILE A 23 -13.07 -13.75 32.16
C ILE A 23 -12.81 -13.48 30.68
N ASN A 24 -13.70 -13.88 29.77
CA ASN A 24 -13.57 -13.50 28.35
C ASN A 24 -13.72 -11.98 28.14
N GLU A 25 -14.55 -11.30 28.92
CA GLU A 25 -14.74 -9.85 28.81
C GLU A 25 -13.56 -9.06 29.40
N THR A 26 -12.89 -9.59 30.44
CA THR A 26 -11.70 -8.96 31.05
C THR A 26 -10.38 -9.30 30.36
N ALA A 27 -10.30 -10.42 29.63
CA ALA A 27 -9.14 -10.75 28.79
C ALA A 27 -8.98 -9.82 27.56
N HIS A 28 -10.00 -9.01 27.24
CA HIS A 28 -9.93 -7.98 26.20
C HIS A 28 -9.57 -6.58 26.73
N LEU A 29 -9.30 -6.44 28.04
CA LEU A 29 -9.08 -5.15 28.68
C LEU A 29 -7.74 -5.10 29.43
N SER A 30 -6.64 -5.53 28.80
CA SER A 30 -5.28 -5.22 29.26
C SER A 30 -4.22 -5.81 28.31
N GLU A 31 -4.01 -5.18 27.15
CA GLU A 31 -2.65 -4.81 26.74
C GLU A 31 -2.76 -3.60 25.81
N GLN A 32 -2.76 -2.43 26.41
CA GLN A 32 -2.46 -1.17 25.74
C GLN A 32 -1.00 -1.23 25.32
N GLN A 33 -0.70 -1.93 24.22
CA GLN A 33 0.56 -1.74 23.52
C GLN A 33 0.49 -0.35 22.87
N ASN A 34 1.45 0.51 23.25
CA ASN A 34 1.79 1.71 22.49
C ASN A 34 1.97 1.33 21.01
N ASN A 35 0.95 1.55 20.19
CA ASN A 35 1.07 1.51 18.74
C ASN A 35 0.88 2.95 18.25
N PRO A 36 1.95 3.76 18.19
CA PRO A 36 1.91 4.99 17.40
C PRO A 36 2.10 4.61 15.91
N HIS A 37 1.36 5.11 14.93
CA HIS A 37 0.26 6.07 14.93
C HIS A 37 -0.80 5.62 13.89
N PRO A 38 -2.00 6.21 13.79
CA PRO A 38 -2.96 5.86 12.76
C PRO A 38 -2.57 6.45 11.40
N ILE A 39 -2.28 5.59 10.43
CA ILE A 39 -2.81 5.57 9.05
C ILE A 39 -2.80 6.93 8.30
N GLY A 40 -1.85 7.10 7.38
CA GLY A 40 -1.88 8.04 6.25
C GLY A 40 -1.41 9.47 6.52
N TYR A 41 -1.11 9.78 7.77
CA TYR A 41 -0.39 10.97 8.24
C TYR A 41 0.45 10.47 9.43
N ALA A 42 1.72 10.86 9.53
CA ALA A 42 2.77 10.34 10.42
C ALA A 42 2.40 10.32 11.93
N ASP A 43 3.38 10.13 12.85
CA ASP A 43 3.21 10.30 14.33
C ASP A 43 2.69 11.70 14.75
N ASN A 44 2.38 12.53 13.75
CA ASN A 44 1.82 13.83 13.85
C ASN A 44 0.86 14.07 12.65
N GLU A 45 -0.25 14.76 12.88
CA GLU A 45 -1.20 15.14 11.81
C GLU A 45 -0.58 16.13 10.78
N GLU A 46 0.63 16.62 11.04
CA GLU A 46 1.30 17.65 10.25
C GLU A 46 2.20 17.08 9.13
N GLU A 47 2.70 15.86 9.26
CA GLU A 47 3.67 15.19 8.40
C GLU A 47 2.96 14.08 7.64
N VAL A 48 3.18 14.07 6.33
CA VAL A 48 2.64 13.03 5.47
C VAL A 48 3.65 11.91 5.44
N HIS A 49 3.17 10.68 5.61
CA HIS A 49 3.94 9.48 5.30
C HIS A 49 2.93 8.44 4.84
N VAL A 50 2.88 8.20 3.52
CA VAL A 50 1.88 7.36 2.86
C VAL A 50 2.60 6.30 2.04
N HIS A 51 2.15 5.06 2.17
CA HIS A 51 2.63 3.94 1.38
C HIS A 51 1.54 3.46 0.44
N SER A 52 1.89 3.20 -0.82
CA SER A 52 0.99 2.62 -1.82
C SER A 52 1.73 1.60 -2.67
N ASP A 53 1.07 0.50 -3.01
CA ASP A 53 1.62 -0.53 -3.90
C ASP A 53 1.40 -0.15 -5.37
N PHE A 54 2.32 -0.55 -6.25
CA PHE A 54 2.15 -0.32 -7.68
C PHE A 54 2.78 -1.41 -8.56
N LEU A 55 2.32 -1.46 -9.81
CA LEU A 55 2.91 -2.27 -10.88
C LEU A 55 2.82 -1.50 -12.20
N VAL A 56 3.90 -1.57 -12.99
CA VAL A 56 3.95 -0.97 -14.33
C VAL A 56 4.12 -2.08 -15.37
N TYR A 57 3.18 -2.16 -16.31
CA TYR A 57 3.17 -3.13 -17.40
C TYR A 57 2.97 -2.42 -18.73
N LEU A 58 4.01 -2.39 -19.57
CA LEU A 58 4.00 -1.68 -20.84
C LEU A 58 4.26 -2.66 -21.98
N ASP A 59 3.29 -2.79 -22.89
CA ASP A 59 3.37 -3.56 -24.13
C ASP A 59 3.92 -4.99 -23.94
N GLY A 60 3.32 -5.72 -23.01
CA GLY A 60 3.71 -7.10 -22.73
C GLY A 60 4.82 -7.28 -21.69
N VAL A 61 5.37 -6.17 -21.15
CA VAL A 61 6.55 -6.20 -20.28
C VAL A 61 6.25 -5.56 -18.91
N ARG A 62 6.45 -6.30 -17.81
CA ARG A 62 6.53 -5.70 -16.46
C ARG A 62 7.83 -4.91 -16.37
N ILE A 63 7.73 -3.63 -16.05
CA ILE A 63 8.90 -2.77 -15.85
C ILE A 63 9.50 -3.08 -14.48
N ASP A 64 10.79 -3.37 -14.47
CA ASP A 64 11.58 -3.56 -13.24
C ASP A 64 12.17 -2.21 -12.84
N LEU A 65 11.79 -1.73 -11.64
CA LEU A 65 12.32 -0.49 -11.08
C LEU A 65 13.22 -0.75 -9.86
N SER A 66 13.64 -1.99 -9.62
CA SER A 66 14.51 -2.36 -8.49
C SER A 66 15.97 -1.92 -8.67
N ASP A 67 16.39 -1.57 -9.89
CA ASP A 67 17.72 -1.05 -10.20
C ASP A 67 18.05 0.24 -9.42
N ASP A 68 19.30 0.36 -8.94
CA ASP A 68 19.78 1.50 -8.12
C ASP A 68 19.50 2.89 -8.71
N LYS A 69 19.40 3.03 -10.04
CA LYS A 69 19.10 4.32 -10.70
C LYS A 69 17.70 4.86 -10.37
N TYR A 70 16.79 4.01 -9.90
CA TYR A 70 15.42 4.37 -9.50
C TYR A 70 15.24 4.43 -7.98
N GLN A 71 16.31 4.19 -7.22
CA GLN A 71 16.25 4.00 -5.78
C GLN A 71 16.91 5.18 -5.07
N THR A 72 16.22 5.74 -4.08
CA THR A 72 16.76 6.76 -3.19
C THR A 72 17.56 6.10 -2.06
N SER A 73 18.69 6.71 -1.73
CA SER A 73 19.64 6.24 -0.72
C SER A 73 20.41 7.43 -0.11
N ASN A 74 21.26 7.14 0.88
CA ASN A 74 22.18 8.12 1.49
C ASN A 74 23.07 8.89 0.50
N THR A 75 23.30 8.35 -0.71
CA THR A 75 24.18 8.95 -1.71
C THR A 75 23.45 9.46 -2.95
N GLN A 76 22.14 9.20 -3.06
CA GLN A 76 21.33 9.58 -4.21
C GLN A 76 19.90 9.86 -3.76
N THR A 77 19.44 11.09 -3.92
CA THR A 77 18.04 11.45 -3.73
C THR A 77 17.43 11.80 -5.07
N LEU A 78 16.47 11.01 -5.53
CA LEU A 78 15.76 11.29 -6.78
C LEU A 78 14.70 12.36 -6.59
N HIS A 79 13.92 12.25 -5.51
CA HIS A 79 12.96 13.26 -5.12
C HIS A 79 12.76 13.26 -3.60
N LYS A 80 12.64 14.46 -3.03
CA LYS A 80 12.64 14.66 -1.57
C LYS A 80 11.39 14.09 -0.89
N HIS A 81 10.26 14.08 -1.60
CA HIS A 81 8.95 13.79 -1.02
C HIS A 81 8.24 12.58 -1.62
N VAL A 82 8.81 11.92 -2.62
CA VAL A 82 8.27 10.65 -3.14
C VAL A 82 9.39 9.83 -3.74
N HIS A 83 9.50 8.55 -3.41
CA HIS A 83 10.59 7.72 -3.89
C HIS A 83 10.35 6.22 -3.68
N LEU A 84 11.26 5.44 -4.28
CA LEU A 84 11.54 4.04 -3.95
C LEU A 84 12.86 3.98 -3.18
N HIS A 85 13.06 2.94 -2.38
CA HIS A 85 14.35 2.63 -1.75
C HIS A 85 14.50 1.12 -1.48
N ASP A 86 15.70 0.70 -1.06
CA ASP A 86 16.05 -0.69 -0.72
C ASP A 86 15.81 -1.72 -1.85
N ASN A 87 15.94 -1.27 -3.10
CA ASN A 87 15.68 -2.07 -4.31
C ASN A 87 14.26 -2.66 -4.33
N ASN A 88 13.32 -2.01 -3.63
CA ASN A 88 11.91 -2.36 -3.63
C ASN A 88 11.20 -1.54 -4.71
N ASP A 89 10.62 -2.23 -5.69
CA ASP A 89 9.81 -1.64 -6.76
C ASP A 89 8.31 -1.90 -6.60
N ASP A 90 7.88 -2.40 -5.43
CA ASP A 90 6.49 -2.67 -5.12
C ASP A 90 5.83 -1.50 -4.38
N VAL A 91 6.56 -0.74 -3.54
CA VAL A 91 5.98 0.25 -2.61
C VAL A 91 6.51 1.66 -2.85
N ILE A 92 5.61 2.59 -3.16
CA ILE A 92 5.86 4.03 -3.24
C ILE A 92 5.81 4.62 -1.83
N HIS A 93 6.82 5.39 -1.46
CA HIS A 93 6.87 6.16 -0.21
C HIS A 93 6.62 7.63 -0.53
N ARG A 94 5.58 8.25 0.05
CA ARG A 94 5.21 9.66 -0.17
C ARG A 94 5.18 10.43 1.14
N HIS A 95 5.87 11.56 1.18
CA HIS A 95 6.04 12.40 2.37
C HIS A 95 5.49 13.83 2.24
N ASP A 96 4.60 14.10 1.28
CA ASP A 96 3.93 15.41 1.15
C ASP A 96 2.56 15.27 0.47
N ARG A 97 1.61 16.14 0.83
CA ARG A 97 0.18 16.10 0.45
C ARG A 97 -0.03 16.35 -1.04
N GLY A 98 0.82 17.17 -1.66
CA GLY A 98 0.64 17.66 -3.03
C GLY A 98 1.36 16.86 -4.11
N ILE A 99 1.98 15.72 -3.78
CA ILE A 99 2.81 14.96 -4.72
C ILE A 99 1.95 13.97 -5.49
N THR A 100 1.96 14.07 -6.81
CA THR A 100 1.15 13.22 -7.70
C THR A 100 1.92 12.00 -8.21
N LEU A 101 1.21 11.06 -8.86
CA LEU A 101 1.84 9.99 -9.63
C LEU A 101 2.69 10.56 -10.78
N GLY A 102 2.30 11.70 -11.36
CA GLY A 102 3.11 12.41 -12.34
C GLY A 102 4.48 12.82 -11.78
N ASP A 103 4.50 13.40 -10.57
CA ASP A 103 5.76 13.74 -9.88
C ASP A 103 6.59 12.50 -9.56
N PHE A 104 5.95 11.42 -9.11
CA PHE A 104 6.62 10.15 -8.83
C PHE A 104 7.31 9.59 -10.08
N PHE A 105 6.59 9.41 -11.18
CA PHE A 105 7.18 8.93 -12.43
C PHE A 105 8.23 9.91 -12.97
N GLY A 106 8.00 11.22 -12.83
CA GLY A 106 8.97 12.26 -13.16
C GLY A 106 10.29 12.11 -12.42
N SER A 107 10.26 11.74 -11.13
CA SER A 107 11.46 11.48 -10.33
C SER A 107 12.30 10.30 -10.84
N LEU A 108 11.66 9.35 -11.51
CA LEU A 108 12.31 8.18 -12.12
C LEU A 108 12.74 8.43 -13.58
N GLY A 109 12.55 9.64 -14.10
CA GLY A 109 12.83 10.01 -15.48
C GLY A 109 11.73 9.67 -16.48
N PHE A 110 10.58 9.16 -16.02
CA PHE A 110 9.42 8.89 -16.84
C PHE A 110 8.58 10.15 -17.04
N THR A 111 7.63 10.12 -17.97
CA THR A 111 6.58 11.14 -18.08
C THR A 111 5.25 10.45 -18.23
N LEU A 112 4.38 10.60 -17.23
CA LEU A 112 3.02 10.09 -17.23
C LEU A 112 2.04 11.18 -17.69
N GLY A 113 1.14 10.84 -18.60
CA GLY A 113 0.00 11.67 -19.02
C GLY A 113 -1.29 10.85 -19.01
N SER A 114 -2.39 11.45 -19.48
CA SER A 114 -3.68 10.75 -19.61
C SER A 114 -3.76 9.84 -20.83
N ASP A 115 -2.97 10.11 -21.88
CA ASP A 115 -2.99 9.37 -23.14
C ASP A 115 -1.68 8.64 -23.48
N ARG A 116 -0.65 8.79 -22.63
CA ARG A 116 0.69 8.28 -22.91
C ARG A 116 1.55 8.13 -21.67
N ILE A 117 2.56 7.26 -21.76
CA ILE A 117 3.69 7.20 -20.84
C ILE A 117 4.99 7.17 -21.64
N THR A 118 5.98 7.95 -21.21
CA THR A 118 7.33 7.93 -21.77
C THR A 118 8.31 7.40 -20.73
N THR A 119 9.14 6.44 -21.11
CA THR A 119 10.13 5.83 -20.22
C THR A 119 11.33 6.74 -19.98
N ASP A 120 12.14 6.41 -18.96
CA ASP A 120 13.45 7.02 -18.69
C ASP A 120 14.42 7.00 -19.89
N THR A 121 14.23 6.05 -20.80
CA THR A 121 14.99 5.90 -22.05
C THR A 121 14.42 6.67 -23.24
N GLY A 122 13.29 7.36 -23.05
CA GLY A 122 12.63 8.17 -24.07
C GLY A 122 11.71 7.40 -25.02
N VAL A 123 11.36 6.15 -24.69
CA VAL A 123 10.36 5.38 -25.45
C VAL A 123 8.96 5.83 -25.03
N THR A 124 8.15 6.29 -25.98
CA THR A 124 6.78 6.75 -25.72
C THR A 124 5.77 5.69 -26.16
N PHE A 125 4.90 5.30 -25.23
CA PHE A 125 3.71 4.51 -25.45
C PHE A 125 2.50 5.46 -25.49
N LEU A 126 1.87 5.58 -26.66
CA LEU A 126 0.78 6.53 -26.93
C LEU A 126 -0.48 5.79 -27.35
N ASN A 127 -1.63 6.21 -26.83
CA ASN A 127 -2.93 5.64 -27.18
C ASN A 127 -3.18 5.59 -28.69
N SER A 128 -3.83 4.52 -29.13
CA SER A 128 -4.21 4.27 -30.51
C SER A 128 -5.61 3.62 -30.58
N ASP A 129 -6.00 3.13 -31.76
CA ASP A 129 -7.27 2.44 -31.93
C ASP A 129 -7.32 1.09 -31.17
N THR A 130 -6.17 0.44 -30.98
CA THR A 130 -6.05 -0.89 -30.36
C THR A 130 -5.50 -0.83 -28.95
N ASP A 131 -4.50 0.02 -28.73
CA ASP A 131 -3.72 0.05 -27.50
C ASP A 131 -3.96 1.33 -26.71
N GLU A 132 -4.05 1.21 -25.39
CA GLU A 132 -4.43 2.29 -24.49
C GLU A 132 -3.65 2.23 -23.18
N LEU A 133 -3.21 3.39 -22.71
CA LEU A 133 -2.79 3.63 -21.34
C LEU A 133 -4.04 3.60 -20.45
N MET A 134 -4.08 2.66 -19.53
CA MET A 134 -5.10 2.54 -18.52
C MET A 134 -4.42 2.47 -17.16
N VAL A 135 -4.82 3.37 -16.27
CA VAL A 135 -4.36 3.35 -14.88
C VAL A 135 -5.54 2.97 -14.00
N PHE A 136 -5.33 1.98 -13.15
CA PHE A 136 -6.31 1.51 -12.19
C PHE A 136 -5.80 1.78 -10.79
N VAL A 137 -6.68 2.27 -9.92
CA VAL A 137 -6.43 2.39 -8.48
C VAL A 137 -7.50 1.59 -7.77
N ASN A 138 -7.09 0.60 -6.97
CA ASN A 138 -8.01 -0.30 -6.26
C ASN A 138 -9.06 -0.92 -7.21
N ASP A 139 -8.58 -1.45 -8.34
CA ASP A 139 -9.36 -2.08 -9.42
C ASP A 139 -10.30 -1.13 -10.20
N GLU A 140 -10.30 0.18 -9.91
CA GLU A 140 -11.09 1.19 -10.61
C GLU A 140 -10.22 2.03 -11.56
N ARG A 141 -10.65 2.16 -12.82
CA ARG A 141 -9.95 2.98 -13.82
C ARG A 141 -10.09 4.47 -13.50
N ILE A 142 -8.99 5.21 -13.63
CA ILE A 142 -8.95 6.67 -13.49
C ILE A 142 -8.59 7.36 -14.83
N GLU A 143 -9.06 8.58 -15.03
CA GLU A 143 -8.91 9.32 -16.30
C GLU A 143 -7.68 10.25 -16.33
N ASP A 144 -7.32 10.88 -15.21
CA ASP A 144 -6.22 11.84 -15.11
C ASP A 144 -5.10 11.32 -14.18
N PRO A 145 -4.40 10.24 -14.56
CA PRO A 145 -3.47 9.57 -13.65
C PRO A 145 -2.27 10.42 -13.26
N ALA A 146 -1.83 11.35 -14.12
CA ALA A 146 -0.72 12.25 -13.80
C ALA A 146 -1.01 13.21 -12.64
N GLU A 147 -2.28 13.53 -12.39
CA GLU A 147 -2.73 14.41 -11.30
C GLU A 147 -3.18 13.62 -10.06
N TYR A 148 -3.17 12.28 -10.14
CA TYR A 148 -3.61 11.43 -9.04
C TYR A 148 -2.63 11.47 -7.88
N ILE A 149 -3.14 11.58 -6.66
CA ILE A 149 -2.35 11.58 -5.42
C ILE A 149 -2.66 10.29 -4.67
N THR A 150 -1.68 9.41 -4.52
CA THR A 150 -1.87 8.10 -3.88
C THR A 150 -2.26 8.24 -2.41
N GLN A 151 -3.19 7.40 -1.98
CA GLN A 151 -3.63 7.25 -0.60
C GLN A 151 -2.97 6.03 0.05
N GLU A 152 -3.13 5.97 1.37
CA GLU A 152 -2.64 4.86 2.18
C GLU A 152 -3.20 3.53 1.69
N GLU A 153 -2.30 2.60 1.38
CA GLU A 153 -2.57 1.25 0.90
C GLU A 153 -3.25 1.15 -0.48
N ASP A 154 -3.21 2.22 -1.29
CA ASP A 154 -3.65 2.12 -2.67
C ASP A 154 -2.87 1.05 -3.44
N ARG A 155 -3.58 0.32 -4.30
CA ARG A 155 -3.00 -0.63 -5.25
C ARG A 155 -3.14 -0.06 -6.66
N VAL A 156 -2.03 0.33 -7.27
CA VAL A 156 -2.01 1.03 -8.56
C VAL A 156 -1.46 0.15 -9.67
N LEU A 157 -2.25 -0.07 -10.73
CA LEU A 157 -1.77 -0.70 -11.96
C LEU A 157 -1.63 0.35 -13.06
N ILE A 158 -0.44 0.48 -13.63
CA ILE A 158 -0.17 1.25 -14.84
C ILE A 158 -0.03 0.26 -15.98
N TYR A 159 -1.04 0.19 -16.86
CA TYR A 159 -1.09 -0.73 -17.99
C TYR A 159 -1.04 0.06 -19.31
N PHE A 160 -0.18 -0.34 -20.23
CA PHE A 160 -0.28 0.03 -21.63
C PHE A 160 -0.30 -1.23 -22.50
N GLY A 161 -1.30 -1.35 -23.36
CA GLY A 161 -1.45 -2.49 -24.27
C GLY A 161 -2.86 -2.56 -24.82
N ASN A 162 -3.25 -3.72 -25.36
CA ASN A 162 -4.55 -3.91 -26.00
C ASN A 162 -5.69 -3.61 -25.02
N LYS A 163 -6.50 -2.60 -25.33
CA LYS A 163 -7.59 -2.13 -24.47
C LYS A 163 -8.70 -3.16 -24.19
N ASN A 164 -8.74 -4.26 -24.94
CA ASN A 164 -9.71 -5.34 -24.78
C ASN A 164 -9.12 -6.58 -24.08
N ASP A 165 -7.85 -6.56 -23.68
CA ASP A 165 -7.18 -7.67 -23.01
C ASP A 165 -7.53 -7.75 -21.52
N ASN A 166 -8.83 -7.98 -21.24
CA ASN A 166 -9.35 -8.05 -19.90
C ASN A 166 -8.73 -9.18 -19.07
N GLU A 167 -8.31 -10.28 -19.71
CA GLU A 167 -7.69 -11.41 -19.01
C GLU A 167 -6.34 -11.01 -18.41
N THR A 168 -5.46 -10.39 -19.21
CA THR A 168 -4.18 -9.89 -18.73
C THR A 168 -4.36 -8.79 -17.68
N ILE A 169 -5.28 -7.84 -17.91
CA ILE A 169 -5.54 -6.75 -16.95
C ILE A 169 -5.97 -7.32 -15.59
N GLN A 170 -6.91 -8.27 -15.57
CA GLN A 170 -7.37 -8.88 -14.31
C GLN A 170 -6.28 -9.70 -13.62
N ALA A 171 -5.44 -10.40 -14.38
CA ALA A 171 -4.29 -11.10 -13.80
C ALA A 171 -3.31 -10.10 -13.15
N LEU A 172 -2.98 -9.01 -13.84
CA LEU A 172 -2.07 -7.98 -13.33
C LEU A 172 -2.65 -7.25 -12.11
N LEU A 173 -3.95 -6.96 -12.08
CA LEU A 173 -4.62 -6.38 -10.91
C LEU A 173 -4.49 -7.28 -9.68
N LEU A 174 -4.46 -8.61 -9.83
CA LEU A 174 -4.21 -9.54 -8.73
C LEU A 174 -2.72 -9.63 -8.34
N GLU A 175 -1.81 -9.29 -9.26
CA GLU A 175 -0.37 -9.28 -9.02
C GLU A 175 0.12 -8.02 -8.31
N VAL A 176 -0.58 -6.87 -8.43
CA VAL A 176 -0.26 -5.68 -7.62
C VAL A 176 -0.26 -6.10 -6.15
N THR A 177 0.84 -5.88 -5.45
CA THR A 177 0.98 -6.36 -4.07
C THR A 177 0.07 -5.59 -3.11
N ASP A 178 0.12 -5.98 -1.84
CA ASP A 178 -0.52 -5.32 -0.70
C ASP A 178 0.50 -5.21 0.45
N LYS A 179 1.76 -4.91 0.10
CA LYS A 179 2.90 -4.82 1.00
C LYS A 179 2.94 -3.48 1.71
N SER A 180 2.37 -2.41 1.15
CA SER A 180 2.28 -1.09 1.79
C SER A 180 1.71 -1.15 3.21
N CYS A 181 0.76 -2.05 3.48
CA CYS A 181 0.21 -2.22 4.84
C CYS A 181 1.26 -2.60 5.89
N ILE A 182 2.35 -3.26 5.48
CA ILE A 182 3.47 -3.64 6.37
C ILE A 182 4.28 -2.38 6.71
N TYR A 183 4.48 -1.51 5.73
CA TYR A 183 5.18 -0.22 5.85
C TYR A 183 4.36 0.78 6.67
N SER A 184 3.05 0.91 6.43
CA SER A 184 2.13 1.72 7.24
C SER A 184 1.67 1.06 8.55
N GLY A 185 2.20 -0.12 8.89
CA GLY A 185 1.95 -0.78 10.19
C GLY A 185 0.51 -1.21 10.49
N THR A 186 -0.41 -1.16 9.52
CA THR A 186 -1.83 -1.47 9.75
C THR A 186 -2.10 -2.98 9.81
N CYS A 187 -1.20 -3.78 9.22
CA CYS A 187 -1.32 -5.23 9.13
C CYS A 187 -0.26 -5.97 9.98
N PRO A 188 -0.18 -5.74 11.31
CA PRO A 188 0.92 -6.22 12.17
C PRO A 188 1.03 -7.75 12.21
N LYS A 189 -0.04 -8.48 11.91
CA LYS A 189 -0.05 -9.94 11.76
C LYS A 189 0.84 -10.45 10.62
N ARG A 190 1.20 -9.58 9.66
CA ARG A 190 2.08 -9.88 8.52
C ARG A 190 3.54 -9.53 8.78
N GLY A 191 3.86 -9.00 9.97
CA GLY A 191 5.20 -8.59 10.36
C GLY A 191 5.31 -7.08 10.53
N THR A 192 6.54 -6.61 10.71
CA THR A 192 6.89 -5.20 10.81
C THR A 192 7.68 -4.79 9.57
N ALA A 193 7.60 -3.52 9.18
CA ALA A 193 8.42 -2.97 8.12
C ALA A 193 9.92 -3.25 8.39
N PRO A 194 10.71 -3.61 7.36
CA PRO A 194 12.16 -3.58 7.48
C PRO A 194 12.63 -2.13 7.71
N PRO A 195 13.84 -1.91 8.24
CA PRO A 195 14.40 -0.57 8.33
C PRO A 195 14.49 0.10 6.95
N GLU A 196 13.92 1.30 6.81
CA GLU A 196 13.89 2.06 5.56
C GLU A 196 15.17 2.89 5.41
N ASN A 197 16.10 2.45 4.56
CA ASN A 197 17.40 3.12 4.39
C ASN A 197 17.39 4.15 3.25
N CYS A 198 16.36 5.00 3.23
CA CYS A 198 16.19 6.05 2.22
C CYS A 198 17.29 7.14 2.27
N GLY A 199 17.95 7.34 3.42
CA GLY A 199 18.96 8.38 3.65
C GLY A 199 18.44 9.83 3.66
N LEU A 200 17.12 9.98 3.54
CA LEU A 200 16.40 11.16 3.99
C LEU A 200 16.11 10.99 5.49
N THR A 201 15.74 12.08 6.18
CA THR A 201 15.19 11.96 7.54
C THR A 201 13.82 11.28 7.44
N CYS A 202 13.81 9.96 7.23
CA CYS A 202 12.64 9.10 7.26
C CYS A 202 12.44 8.50 8.66
N GLU A 203 13.28 8.88 9.65
CA GLU A 203 13.06 8.55 11.05
C GLU A 203 11.84 9.33 11.55
N LEU A 204 10.69 8.66 11.56
CA LEU A 204 9.59 8.94 12.50
C LEU A 204 10.06 8.66 13.93
#